data_AF-A0A0U1M258-F1
#
_entry.id   AF-A0A0U1M258-F1
#
_cell.length_a   1.000
_cell.length_b   1.000
_cell.length_c   1.000
_cell.angle_alpha   90.00
_cell.angle_beta   90.00
_cell.angle_gamma   90.00
#
_symmetry.space_group_name_H-M   'P 1'
#
loop_
_entity.id
_entity.type
_entity.pdbx_description
1 polymer ?
#
loop_
_entity_poly.entity_id
_entity_poly.type
_entity_poly.pdbx_seq_one_letter_code
_entity_poly.pdbx_strand_id
1 'polypeptide(L)'
;MRIRISAEEQIRVLEEDLMSARETIRAKNEDIASLQDKLDDLHRQVQELQARVHKQEITIRNQSRTIQDPRSLRSRRFVAGDNTSSNNKTPPHPPGLPPVKSQRPYYMSFNRYPNYQYPNPPLFMGHNSLRGSPHVQNPPSQFPQQQDQQQQMPMAAPMFSQTTRTPPWFGNPHPHHLSHRDTFRFPISGAYPGAARPELNGTGAGERLQGLFMPMAQLREPSLQTVNAQRPLHEAITNADEQAMIAASARQDPSYAGIEFETNASNIAARFNSLWIASDQFAKSYVVGEDVTLLPEQLPARLKDYMMIHASPDVATLFLNCPGNKRLYVAKVVNFYLCKQILKYTEVVRGCDPVIDSEILSYKKRITHDVTATTKHFILSAISKCVVRATEKPDFQDFCDQYRGNHTRILRALLDPLLSLGETSSAAQTSSLEEIVTDAHKLGLELYSMPYDARCHFPEIEESYDPTIMMNMDNNFDITLVNNAKVKMSVTPVIRLGQNEFQPVRVRNVSIAKVYTSLPGNKEDHAAGSSGRTPGRGTKR
;
A
#
# COMPACT_ATOMS: atom_id res chain seq x y z
N MET A 1 54.82 -23.59 39.57
CA MET A 1 55.51 -22.63 38.67
C MET A 1 54.96 -22.69 37.24
N ARG A 2 54.90 -23.85 36.57
CA ARG A 2 54.37 -23.97 35.17
C ARG A 2 52.93 -23.46 34.97
N ILE A 3 52.03 -23.67 35.94
CA ILE A 3 50.62 -23.20 35.84
C ILE A 3 50.53 -21.66 35.87
N ARG A 4 51.39 -20.98 36.63
CA ARG A 4 51.41 -19.51 36.68
C ARG A 4 51.88 -18.90 35.37
N ILE A 5 52.94 -19.46 34.78
CA ILE A 5 53.47 -19.02 33.49
C ILE A 5 52.41 -19.16 32.38
N SER A 6 51.60 -20.24 32.41
CA SER A 6 50.52 -20.43 31.43
C SER A 6 49.38 -19.42 31.58
N ALA A 7 49.09 -18.94 32.78
CA ALA A 7 48.02 -17.97 33.01
C ALA A 7 48.44 -16.55 32.60
N GLU A 8 49.69 -16.18 32.87
CA GLU A 8 50.24 -14.88 32.47
C GLU A 8 50.29 -14.72 30.94
N GLU A 9 50.62 -15.79 30.21
CA GLU A 9 50.61 -15.76 28.74
C GLU A 9 49.18 -15.64 28.17
N GLN A 10 48.19 -16.32 28.78
CA GLN A 10 46.79 -16.18 28.36
C GLN A 10 46.24 -14.78 28.60
N ILE A 11 46.60 -14.13 29.72
CA ILE A 11 46.22 -12.74 29.99
C ILE A 11 46.81 -11.82 28.92
N ARG A 12 48.09 -12.02 28.56
CA ARG A 12 48.76 -11.19 27.55
C ARG A 12 48.09 -11.29 26.18
N VAL A 13 47.70 -12.49 25.74
CA VAL A 13 46.98 -12.70 24.47
C VAL A 13 45.62 -12.00 24.50
N LEU A 14 44.86 -12.13 25.60
CA LEU A 14 43.57 -11.46 25.74
C LEU A 14 43.68 -9.93 25.75
N GLU A 15 44.74 -9.38 26.34
CA GLU A 15 45.01 -7.94 26.33
C GLU A 15 45.31 -7.43 24.90
N GLU A 16 46.06 -8.19 24.10
CA GLU A 16 46.36 -7.87 22.70
C GLU A 16 45.09 -7.90 21.83
N ASP A 17 44.28 -8.96 21.98
CA ASP A 17 42.99 -9.08 21.28
C ASP A 17 42.03 -7.94 21.66
N LEU A 18 41.98 -7.55 22.93
CA LEU A 18 41.18 -6.41 23.40
C LEU A 18 41.66 -5.09 22.81
N MET A 19 42.97 -4.87 22.69
CA MET A 19 43.50 -3.66 22.04
C MET A 19 43.17 -3.64 20.54
N SER A 20 43.33 -4.77 19.84
CA SER A 20 42.98 -4.91 18.42
C SER A 20 41.48 -4.65 18.17
N ALA A 21 40.61 -5.20 19.03
CA ALA A 21 39.17 -4.97 18.97
C ALA A 21 38.81 -3.49 19.21
N ARG A 22 39.48 -2.83 20.17
CA ARG A 22 39.27 -1.40 20.44
C ARG A 22 39.66 -0.52 19.25
N GLU A 23 40.77 -0.81 18.59
CA GLU A 23 41.20 -0.07 17.41
C GLU A 23 40.23 -0.27 16.24
N THR A 24 39.73 -1.49 16.05
CA THR A 24 38.70 -1.79 15.04
C THR A 24 37.39 -1.04 15.31
N ILE A 25 36.96 -0.95 16.58
CA ILE A 25 35.77 -0.19 16.98
C ILE A 25 35.98 1.31 16.71
N ARG A 26 37.17 1.82 17.02
CA ARG A 26 37.52 3.22 16.79
C ARG A 26 37.46 3.56 15.29
N ALA A 27 38.08 2.76 14.43
CA ALA A 27 38.06 2.95 12.99
C ALA A 27 36.62 2.95 12.43
N LYS A 28 35.78 2.01 12.88
CA LYS A 28 34.36 1.97 12.49
C LYS A 28 33.57 3.19 12.96
N ASN A 29 33.87 3.73 14.14
CA ASN A 29 33.21 4.95 14.63
C ASN A 29 33.61 6.18 13.80
N GLU A 30 34.85 6.26 13.34
CA GLU A 30 35.31 7.31 12.42
C GLU A 30 34.61 7.21 11.05
N ASP A 31 34.43 5.99 10.52
CA ASP A 31 33.66 5.75 9.30
C ASP A 31 32.17 6.14 9.46
N ILE A 32 31.56 5.80 10.60
CA ILE A 32 30.17 6.18 10.91
C ILE A 32 30.02 7.70 10.94
N ALA A 33 30.94 8.41 11.59
CA ALA A 33 30.93 9.88 11.65
C ALA A 33 31.04 10.49 10.24
N SER A 34 31.94 9.97 9.40
CA SER A 34 32.11 10.41 8.01
C SER A 34 30.84 10.18 7.16
N LEU A 35 30.16 9.04 7.36
CA LEU A 35 28.89 8.76 6.67
C LEU A 35 27.75 9.67 7.15
N GLN A 36 27.71 10.02 8.44
CA GLN A 36 26.73 10.97 8.98
C GLN A 36 26.90 12.37 8.36
N ASP A 37 28.14 12.87 8.28
CA ASP A 37 28.44 14.16 7.64
C ASP A 37 27.99 14.18 6.16
N LYS A 38 28.21 13.09 5.44
CA LYS A 38 27.77 12.95 4.03
C LYS A 38 26.25 12.92 3.89
N LEU A 39 25.56 12.29 4.84
CA LEU A 39 24.10 12.21 4.87
C LEU A 39 23.50 13.60 5.12
N ASP A 40 24.10 14.39 6.03
CA ASP A 40 23.70 15.77 6.29
C ASP A 40 23.93 16.69 5.09
N ASP A 41 25.04 16.53 4.36
CA ASP A 41 25.26 17.27 3.12
C ASP A 41 24.22 16.94 2.03
N LEU A 42 23.90 15.65 1.85
CA LEU A 42 22.84 15.23 0.93
C LEU A 42 21.47 15.78 1.33
N HIS A 43 21.14 15.79 2.63
CA HIS A 43 19.90 16.41 3.10
C HIS A 43 19.85 17.91 2.79
N ARG A 44 20.96 18.64 2.96
CA ARG A 44 21.06 20.05 2.59
C ARG A 44 20.85 20.25 1.09
N GLN A 45 21.44 19.40 0.25
CA GLN A 45 21.24 19.46 -1.21
C GLN A 45 19.79 19.19 -1.61
N VAL A 46 19.12 18.20 -0.99
CA VAL A 46 17.70 17.91 -1.23
C VAL A 46 16.82 19.10 -0.84
N GLN A 47 17.08 19.74 0.31
CA GLN A 47 16.35 20.94 0.73
C GLN A 47 16.54 22.10 -0.25
N GLU A 48 17.76 22.31 -0.75
CA GLU A 48 18.03 23.36 -1.74
C GLU A 48 17.28 23.09 -3.07
N LEU A 49 17.28 21.84 -3.53
CA LEU A 49 16.53 21.43 -4.73
C LEU A 49 15.02 21.63 -4.54
N GLN A 50 14.47 21.26 -3.38
CA GLN A 50 13.05 21.50 -3.06
C GLN A 50 12.71 22.99 -3.07
N ALA A 51 13.57 23.84 -2.52
CA ALA A 51 13.38 25.30 -2.55
C ALA A 51 13.39 25.85 -4.00
N ARG A 52 14.26 25.31 -4.87
CA ARG A 52 14.29 25.68 -6.30
C ARG A 52 13.03 25.24 -7.03
N VAL A 53 12.57 24.01 -6.82
CA VAL A 53 11.32 23.48 -7.41
C VAL A 53 10.13 24.34 -6.98
N HIS A 54 10.01 24.63 -5.68
CA HIS A 54 8.93 25.48 -5.17
C HIS A 54 8.94 26.89 -5.80
N LYS A 55 10.12 27.49 -5.98
CA LYS A 55 10.26 28.79 -6.66
C LYS A 55 9.82 28.72 -8.13
N GLN A 56 10.13 27.63 -8.82
CA GLN A 56 9.68 27.40 -10.20
C GLN A 56 8.16 27.22 -10.27
N GLU A 57 7.56 26.47 -9.35
CA GLU A 57 6.10 26.31 -9.25
C GLU A 57 5.39 27.65 -9.08
N ILE A 58 5.87 28.52 -8.19
CA ILE A 58 5.33 29.88 -8.01
C ILE A 58 5.43 30.67 -9.32
N THR A 59 6.56 30.58 -10.02
CA THR A 59 6.80 31.29 -11.28
C THR A 59 5.84 30.80 -12.37
N ILE A 60 5.72 29.49 -12.54
CA ILE A 60 4.79 28.86 -13.49
C ILE A 60 3.36 29.26 -13.15
N ARG A 61 2.96 29.23 -11.87
CA ARG A 61 1.62 29.64 -11.44
C ARG A 61 1.32 31.10 -11.79
N ASN A 62 2.27 32.00 -11.57
CA ASN A 62 2.13 33.42 -11.91
C ASN A 62 2.04 33.64 -13.43
N GLN A 63 2.84 32.92 -14.22
CA GLN A 63 2.79 32.95 -15.68
C GLN A 63 1.45 32.40 -16.19
N SER A 64 1.01 31.24 -15.69
CA SER A 64 -0.29 30.64 -16.05
C SER A 64 -1.45 31.57 -15.72
N ARG A 65 -1.44 32.26 -14.58
CA ARG A 65 -2.45 33.27 -14.23
C ARG A 65 -2.43 34.46 -15.19
N THR A 66 -1.25 34.91 -15.61
CA THR A 66 -1.09 36.01 -16.58
C THR A 66 -1.61 35.61 -17.97
N ILE A 67 -1.43 34.35 -18.37
CA ILE A 67 -1.88 33.82 -19.67
C ILE A 67 -3.40 33.56 -19.65
N GLN A 68 -3.97 33.09 -18.54
CA GLN A 68 -5.41 32.79 -18.44
C GLN A 68 -6.31 34.03 -18.51
N ASP A 69 -5.84 35.21 -18.08
CA ASP A 69 -6.62 36.45 -18.15
C ASP A 69 -5.90 37.59 -18.91
N PRO A 70 -5.85 37.52 -20.26
CA PRO A 70 -5.25 38.56 -21.08
C PRO A 70 -6.07 39.86 -21.11
N ARG A 71 -7.31 39.87 -20.60
CA ARG A 71 -8.19 41.06 -20.60
C ARG A 71 -7.87 42.02 -19.46
N SER A 72 -7.36 41.54 -18.33
CA SER A 72 -6.94 42.39 -17.20
C SER A 72 -5.83 43.41 -17.56
N LEU A 73 -4.95 43.09 -18.52
CA LEU A 73 -3.87 43.98 -18.97
C LEU A 73 -4.28 44.98 -20.05
N ARG A 74 -5.41 44.77 -20.75
CA ARG A 74 -5.85 45.66 -21.83
C ARG A 74 -6.65 46.87 -21.35
N SER A 75 -7.16 46.86 -20.13
CA SER A 75 -8.10 47.89 -19.66
C SER A 75 -7.47 49.20 -19.18
N ARG A 76 -6.14 49.37 -19.28
CA ARG A 76 -5.45 50.56 -18.73
C ARG A 76 -4.77 51.49 -19.74
N ARG A 77 -4.95 51.31 -21.05
CA ARG A 77 -4.18 52.10 -22.06
C ARG A 77 -4.94 52.89 -23.13
N PHE A 78 -6.26 53.04 -23.05
CA PHE A 78 -6.96 53.95 -23.97
C PHE A 78 -8.12 54.67 -23.29
N VAL A 79 -7.81 55.74 -22.55
CA VAL A 79 -8.71 56.89 -22.41
C VAL A 79 -7.85 58.15 -22.49
N ALA A 80 -7.55 58.56 -23.71
CA ALA A 80 -7.06 59.90 -24.03
C ALA A 80 -7.76 60.33 -25.33
N GLY A 81 -8.57 61.39 -25.21
CA GLY A 81 -9.00 62.25 -26.32
C GLY A 81 -10.13 61.72 -27.20
N ASP A 82 -11.36 62.10 -26.88
CA ASP A 82 -12.12 63.05 -27.72
C ASP A 82 -13.56 63.17 -27.22
N ASN A 83 -13.89 64.34 -26.68
CA ASN A 83 -15.24 64.89 -26.80
C ASN A 83 -15.18 66.40 -26.53
N THR A 84 -15.03 67.12 -27.64
CA THR A 84 -15.37 68.53 -27.78
C THR A 84 -16.89 68.69 -27.71
N SER A 85 -17.38 69.35 -26.66
CA SER A 85 -18.67 70.03 -26.69
C SER A 85 -18.49 71.44 -26.14
N SER A 86 -18.81 72.37 -27.01
CA SER A 86 -18.86 73.81 -26.80
C SER A 86 -19.86 74.20 -25.71
N ASN A 87 -19.45 75.01 -24.75
CA ASN A 87 -20.09 76.31 -24.49
C ASN A 87 -19.34 77.12 -23.43
N ASN A 88 -18.84 78.29 -23.87
CA ASN A 88 -18.90 79.58 -23.16
C ASN A 88 -18.39 79.67 -21.70
N LYS A 89 -17.21 80.28 -21.51
CA LYS A 89 -17.03 81.68 -21.02
C LYS A 89 -15.59 81.92 -20.53
N THR A 90 -14.95 82.90 -21.14
CA THR A 90 -13.75 83.66 -20.72
C THR A 90 -13.93 84.26 -19.31
N PRO A 91 -12.85 84.54 -18.51
CA PRO A 91 -12.00 85.73 -18.72
C PRO A 91 -10.53 85.55 -18.23
N PRO A 92 -9.71 86.60 -17.95
CA PRO A 92 -8.63 87.09 -18.81
C PRO A 92 -7.19 86.90 -18.25
N HIS A 93 -6.21 87.06 -19.14
CA HIS A 93 -4.76 87.07 -18.90
C HIS A 93 -4.27 88.17 -17.92
N PRO A 94 -3.07 87.97 -17.33
CA PRO A 94 -1.95 88.89 -17.55
C PRO A 94 -0.59 88.19 -17.89
N PRO A 95 0.48 88.95 -18.26
CA PRO A 95 1.40 88.57 -19.36
C PRO A 95 2.91 88.41 -19.00
N GLY A 96 3.66 87.84 -19.96
CA GLY A 96 5.13 88.01 -20.20
C GLY A 96 6.05 87.05 -19.42
N LEU A 97 7.10 86.38 -19.93
CA LEU A 97 8.02 86.42 -21.10
C LEU A 97 8.80 85.05 -21.11
N PRO A 98 9.87 84.81 -21.90
CA PRO A 98 10.06 84.74 -23.37
C PRO A 98 10.50 83.30 -23.84
N PRO A 99 10.79 83.03 -25.14
CA PRO A 99 10.82 81.67 -25.69
C PRO A 99 12.22 81.04 -25.72
N VAL A 100 12.34 79.73 -25.43
CA VAL A 100 13.58 78.96 -25.67
C VAL A 100 13.30 77.57 -26.24
N LYS A 101 13.52 77.47 -27.55
CA LYS A 101 14.19 76.41 -28.32
C LYS A 101 14.02 74.93 -27.90
N SER A 102 13.27 74.23 -28.75
CA SER A 102 13.54 72.87 -29.26
C SER A 102 14.93 72.29 -28.94
N GLN A 103 14.96 71.22 -28.15
CA GLN A 103 15.98 70.17 -28.24
C GLN A 103 15.36 68.79 -27.98
N ARG A 104 15.45 67.92 -28.99
CA ARG A 104 15.40 66.46 -28.82
C ARG A 104 16.69 66.00 -28.12
N PRO A 105 16.64 64.91 -27.35
CA PRO A 105 17.75 63.94 -27.36
C PRO A 105 17.19 62.52 -27.60
N TYR A 106 17.59 61.87 -28.68
CA TYR A 106 18.77 61.01 -28.81
C TYR A 106 18.73 59.75 -27.93
N TYR A 107 18.55 58.62 -28.61
CA TYR A 107 18.83 57.26 -28.16
C TYR A 107 20.26 57.19 -27.60
N MET A 108 20.38 56.65 -26.38
CA MET A 108 21.65 56.16 -25.84
C MET A 108 21.52 54.66 -25.62
N SER A 109 22.20 53.92 -26.50
CA SER A 109 22.60 52.53 -26.32
C SER A 109 23.65 52.44 -25.22
N PHE A 110 23.52 51.49 -24.30
CA PHE A 110 24.66 50.98 -23.54
C PHE A 110 24.57 49.46 -23.37
N ASN A 111 25.49 48.79 -24.06
CA ASN A 111 25.99 47.45 -23.77
C ASN A 111 26.73 47.45 -22.43
N ARG A 112 26.51 46.42 -21.60
CA ARG A 112 27.54 45.66 -20.87
C ARG A 112 26.89 44.48 -20.13
N TYR A 113 27.00 43.29 -20.70
CA TYR A 113 26.92 42.03 -19.95
C TYR A 113 28.31 41.36 -20.01
N PRO A 114 28.81 40.81 -18.89
CA PRO A 114 30.01 40.01 -18.89
C PRO A 114 29.76 38.62 -19.50
N ASN A 115 30.79 38.14 -20.18
CA ASN A 115 30.95 36.83 -20.79
C ASN A 115 30.70 35.71 -19.76
N TYR A 116 29.68 34.88 -19.98
CA TYR A 116 29.69 33.48 -19.52
C TYR A 116 29.49 32.59 -20.74
N GLN A 117 30.51 31.77 -20.95
CA GLN A 117 30.70 30.84 -22.04
C GLN A 117 29.79 29.63 -21.77
N TYR A 118 28.74 29.47 -22.59
CA TYR A 118 27.91 28.27 -22.58
C TYR A 118 28.68 27.11 -23.24
N PRO A 119 28.77 25.92 -22.62
CA PRO A 119 29.14 24.72 -23.35
C PRO A 119 27.98 24.31 -24.27
N ASN A 120 28.28 24.05 -25.54
CA ASN A 120 27.35 23.53 -26.53
C ASN A 120 26.68 22.22 -26.06
N PRO A 121 25.38 22.02 -26.31
CA PRO A 121 24.74 20.73 -26.11
C PRO A 121 25.20 19.74 -27.20
N PRO A 122 25.58 18.49 -26.87
CA PRO A 122 25.88 17.52 -27.90
C PRO A 122 24.58 17.06 -28.58
N LEU A 123 24.57 17.24 -29.90
CA LEU A 123 23.66 16.60 -30.84
C LEU A 123 23.82 15.08 -30.77
N PHE A 124 22.75 14.37 -30.41
CA PHE A 124 22.69 12.91 -30.51
C PHE A 124 21.93 12.54 -31.80
N MET A 125 22.67 12.31 -32.89
CA MET A 125 22.23 11.46 -34.00
C MET A 125 22.91 10.11 -33.84
N GLY A 126 22.13 9.03 -33.93
CA GLY A 126 22.64 7.67 -33.97
C GLY A 126 23.32 7.35 -35.30
N HIS A 127 24.22 6.36 -35.27
CA HIS A 127 24.32 5.26 -36.23
C HIS A 127 25.43 4.27 -35.78
N ASN A 128 25.04 3.00 -35.64
CA ASN A 128 25.71 1.76 -36.03
C ASN A 128 27.22 1.50 -35.74
N SER A 129 27.40 0.44 -34.94
CA SER A 129 28.16 -0.79 -35.24
C SER A 129 29.70 -0.83 -35.08
N LEU A 130 30.11 -1.97 -34.48
CA LEU A 130 31.41 -2.67 -34.51
C LEU A 130 32.42 -2.48 -33.36
N ARG A 131 32.86 -3.65 -32.86
CA ARG A 131 33.99 -3.97 -31.94
C ARG A 131 33.79 -3.59 -30.48
N GLY A 132 34.04 -4.42 -29.48
CA GLY A 132 34.55 -5.79 -29.41
C GLY A 132 34.84 -6.04 -27.91
N SER A 133 34.18 -7.03 -27.30
CA SER A 133 34.38 -7.38 -25.89
C SER A 133 35.56 -8.33 -25.71
N PRO A 134 36.39 -8.14 -24.67
CA PRO A 134 37.46 -9.07 -24.34
C PRO A 134 36.89 -10.35 -23.74
N HIS A 135 37.26 -11.46 -24.37
CA HIS A 135 36.96 -12.82 -23.98
C HIS A 135 37.82 -13.20 -22.75
N VAL A 136 37.17 -13.44 -21.61
CA VAL A 136 37.79 -14.13 -20.48
C VAL A 136 37.67 -15.63 -20.73
N GLN A 137 38.83 -16.28 -20.95
CA GLN A 137 38.96 -17.73 -21.10
C GLN A 137 38.88 -18.40 -19.73
N ASN A 138 37.86 -19.23 -19.54
CA ASN A 138 37.85 -20.29 -18.52
C ASN A 138 38.23 -21.62 -19.19
N PRO A 139 39.11 -22.44 -18.58
CA PRO A 139 39.51 -23.73 -19.13
C PRO A 139 38.43 -24.81 -18.92
N PRO A 140 38.27 -25.77 -19.85
CA PRO A 140 37.29 -26.86 -19.71
C PRO A 140 37.84 -27.98 -18.82
N SER A 141 37.11 -28.28 -17.75
CA SER A 141 37.30 -29.49 -16.94
C SER A 141 36.76 -30.71 -17.72
N GLN A 142 37.68 -31.59 -18.11
CA GLN A 142 37.40 -32.93 -18.59
C GLN A 142 36.97 -33.83 -17.42
N PHE A 143 35.84 -34.52 -17.55
CA PHE A 143 35.54 -35.72 -16.77
C PHE A 143 35.32 -36.90 -17.73
N PRO A 144 35.93 -38.06 -17.47
CA PRO A 144 35.87 -39.20 -18.38
C PRO A 144 34.58 -40.02 -18.21
N GLN A 145 34.02 -40.42 -19.35
CA GLN A 145 33.09 -41.55 -19.46
C GLN A 145 33.83 -42.86 -19.14
N GLN A 146 33.38 -43.57 -18.11
CA GLN A 146 33.64 -45.00 -17.97
C GLN A 146 32.45 -45.78 -18.56
N GLN A 147 32.69 -46.37 -19.72
CA GLN A 147 31.98 -47.57 -20.17
C GLN A 147 32.58 -48.76 -19.42
N ASP A 148 31.73 -49.60 -18.84
CA ASP A 148 32.14 -50.95 -18.48
C ASP A 148 31.19 -52.00 -19.02
N GLN A 149 31.84 -53.07 -19.48
CA GLN A 149 31.33 -54.12 -20.33
C GLN A 149 30.54 -55.19 -19.57
N GLN A 150 29.70 -55.84 -20.36
CA GLN A 150 29.09 -57.14 -20.17
C GLN A 150 30.04 -58.18 -19.54
N GLN A 151 29.50 -58.97 -18.60
CA GLN A 151 29.81 -60.41 -18.54
C GLN A 151 28.57 -61.19 -18.06
N GLN A 152 28.09 -62.05 -18.96
CA GLN A 152 27.16 -63.16 -18.70
C GLN A 152 27.88 -64.26 -17.92
N MET A 153 27.15 -65.03 -17.09
CA MET A 153 27.13 -66.50 -17.03
C MET A 153 26.00 -66.97 -16.07
N PRO A 154 25.52 -68.23 -16.14
CA PRO A 154 24.10 -68.57 -15.91
C PRO A 154 23.84 -69.64 -14.81
N MET A 155 22.55 -69.95 -14.64
CA MET A 155 21.94 -71.18 -14.09
C MET A 155 21.83 -71.33 -12.56
N ALA A 156 20.59 -71.33 -12.04
CA ALA A 156 19.84 -72.54 -11.66
C ALA A 156 18.66 -72.20 -10.70
N ALA A 157 17.46 -72.67 -11.06
CA ALA A 157 16.25 -72.76 -10.23
C ALA A 157 16.44 -73.81 -9.08
N PRO A 158 15.50 -74.05 -8.12
CA PRO A 158 14.05 -73.77 -8.15
C PRO A 158 13.34 -73.50 -6.78
N MET A 159 12.01 -73.38 -6.89
CA MET A 159 10.95 -73.81 -5.95
C MET A 159 10.36 -72.86 -4.88
N PHE A 160 9.07 -72.58 -5.14
CA PHE A 160 7.91 -72.51 -4.24
C PHE A 160 7.82 -71.46 -3.10
N SER A 161 6.77 -70.63 -3.28
CA SER A 161 5.78 -70.21 -2.27
C SER A 161 6.24 -69.36 -1.09
N GLN A 162 5.76 -68.12 -1.00
CA GLN A 162 4.45 -67.81 -0.42
C GLN A 162 4.14 -66.32 -0.57
N THR A 163 2.87 -66.07 -0.87
CA THR A 163 2.15 -64.81 -0.94
C THR A 163 2.36 -63.91 0.27
N THR A 164 2.86 -62.68 0.06
CA THR A 164 2.53 -61.56 0.96
C THR A 164 2.26 -60.28 0.17
N ARG A 165 0.96 -60.00 0.11
CA ARG A 165 0.24 -58.75 -0.15
C ARG A 165 1.06 -57.45 -0.15
N THR A 166 1.15 -56.84 -1.33
CA THR A 166 1.15 -55.39 -1.50
C THR A 166 -0.26 -54.95 -1.93
N PRO A 167 -0.92 -54.00 -1.26
CA PRO A 167 -2.13 -53.38 -1.81
C PRO A 167 -1.76 -52.21 -2.74
N PRO A 168 -2.36 -52.16 -3.95
CA PRO A 168 -2.38 -50.98 -4.81
C PRO A 168 -3.58 -50.11 -4.45
N TRP A 169 -3.45 -48.78 -4.45
CA TRP A 169 -4.62 -47.89 -4.42
C TRP A 169 -4.46 -46.73 -5.41
N PHE A 170 -4.81 -47.02 -6.66
CA PHE A 170 -5.49 -46.08 -7.55
C PHE A 170 -6.92 -46.61 -7.75
N GLY A 171 -7.93 -45.76 -7.61
CA GLY A 171 -9.30 -46.10 -7.98
C GLY A 171 -10.35 -45.17 -7.36
N ASN A 172 -11.01 -44.39 -8.21
CA ASN A 172 -12.18 -43.54 -7.96
C ASN A 172 -13.21 -44.11 -6.96
N PRO A 173 -14.03 -43.22 -6.38
CA PRO A 173 -15.47 -43.41 -6.60
C PRO A 173 -16.24 -42.12 -6.92
N HIS A 174 -17.21 -42.27 -7.82
CA HIS A 174 -18.38 -41.42 -7.98
C HIS A 174 -19.53 -41.95 -7.09
N PRO A 175 -20.63 -41.19 -6.91
CA PRO A 175 -20.99 -40.66 -5.60
C PRO A 175 -22.14 -41.40 -4.93
N HIS A 176 -22.09 -41.49 -3.60
CA HIS A 176 -23.28 -41.60 -2.77
C HIS A 176 -23.30 -40.45 -1.77
N HIS A 177 -24.30 -39.57 -1.97
CA HIS A 177 -25.07 -38.88 -0.96
C HIS A 177 -24.62 -39.09 0.50
N LEU A 178 -24.06 -38.06 1.11
CA LEU A 178 -24.26 -37.72 2.52
C LEU A 178 -23.95 -36.22 2.71
N SER A 179 -25.02 -35.49 2.95
CA SER A 179 -25.04 -34.06 3.21
C SER A 179 -24.47 -33.77 4.60
N HIS A 180 -23.33 -33.10 4.68
CA HIS A 180 -23.00 -32.24 5.82
C HIS A 180 -22.51 -30.88 5.33
N ARG A 181 -23.42 -29.92 5.45
CA ARG A 181 -23.32 -28.55 4.98
C ARG A 181 -23.15 -27.67 6.21
N ASP A 182 -21.92 -27.40 6.64
CA ASP A 182 -21.65 -26.37 7.65
C ASP A 182 -21.82 -24.99 7.01
N THR A 183 -23.09 -24.58 7.00
CA THR A 183 -23.55 -23.27 6.58
C THR A 183 -23.42 -22.36 7.80
N PHE A 184 -22.47 -21.42 7.79
CA PHE A 184 -22.54 -20.26 8.68
C PHE A 184 -23.79 -19.44 8.30
N ARG A 185 -24.89 -19.69 9.01
CA ARG A 185 -26.13 -18.91 8.99
C ARG A 185 -25.98 -17.74 9.96
N PHE A 186 -26.10 -16.52 9.46
CA PHE A 186 -26.47 -15.37 10.29
C PHE A 186 -27.96 -15.50 10.69
N PRO A 187 -28.36 -15.09 11.91
CA PRO A 187 -29.76 -15.11 12.29
C PRO A 187 -30.54 -14.02 11.53
N ILE A 188 -31.46 -14.48 10.67
CA ILE A 188 -32.57 -13.67 10.15
C ILE A 188 -33.67 -13.73 11.21
N SER A 189 -33.95 -12.60 11.86
CA SER A 189 -35.12 -12.45 12.73
C SER A 189 -36.27 -11.88 11.89
N GLY A 190 -37.42 -12.55 11.92
CA GLY A 190 -38.59 -12.21 11.12
C GLY A 190 -39.67 -11.43 11.89
N ALA A 191 -40.27 -10.49 11.16
CA ALA A 191 -41.67 -10.05 11.16
C ALA A 191 -42.28 -9.34 12.39
N TYR A 192 -42.51 -8.03 12.21
CA TYR A 192 -43.78 -7.36 12.53
C TYR A 192 -44.20 -6.47 11.34
N PRO A 193 -45.50 -6.26 11.06
CA PRO A 193 -45.97 -5.46 9.94
C PRO A 193 -46.28 -4.02 10.36
N GLY A 194 -46.03 -3.06 9.46
CA GLY A 194 -46.75 -1.78 9.49
C GLY A 194 -45.92 -0.52 9.17
N ALA A 195 -46.37 0.17 8.12
CA ALA A 195 -46.20 1.60 7.83
C ALA A 195 -44.86 2.12 7.25
N ALA A 196 -44.95 2.40 5.95
CA ALA A 196 -44.10 3.18 5.05
C ALA A 196 -43.32 4.39 5.65
N ARG A 197 -42.02 4.45 5.32
CA ARG A 197 -41.29 5.66 4.85
C ARG A 197 -39.93 5.26 4.27
N PRO A 198 -39.45 5.85 3.15
CA PRO A 198 -38.19 5.46 2.54
C PRO A 198 -37.03 6.28 3.14
N GLU A 199 -36.15 5.64 3.90
CA GLU A 199 -34.83 6.18 4.26
C GLU A 199 -33.75 5.55 3.39
N LEU A 200 -32.90 6.43 2.84
CA LEU A 200 -31.73 6.11 2.02
C LEU A 200 -30.66 5.39 2.87
N ASN A 201 -30.53 4.08 2.70
CA ASN A 201 -29.47 3.28 3.30
C ASN A 201 -28.13 3.53 2.58
N GLY A 202 -27.25 4.29 3.22
CA GLY A 202 -25.80 4.06 3.11
C GLY A 202 -25.40 2.92 4.05
N THR A 203 -24.49 2.06 3.62
CA THR A 203 -24.04 0.89 4.40
C THR A 203 -23.32 1.36 5.69
N GLY A 204 -23.86 1.00 6.86
CA GLY A 204 -23.36 1.38 8.19
C GLY A 204 -22.01 0.77 8.62
N ALA A 205 -21.19 0.32 7.67
CA ALA A 205 -19.87 -0.24 7.94
C ALA A 205 -18.77 0.84 7.96
N GLY A 206 -18.95 1.97 7.27
CA GLY A 206 -18.04 3.13 7.36
C GLY A 206 -18.11 3.87 8.70
N GLU A 207 -19.31 4.08 9.28
CA GLU A 207 -19.48 4.84 10.53
C GLU A 207 -18.86 4.14 11.76
N ARG A 208 -18.87 2.80 11.80
CA ARG A 208 -18.32 2.04 12.93
C ARG A 208 -16.79 2.12 13.03
N LEU A 209 -16.09 2.46 11.94
CA LEU A 209 -14.64 2.64 11.95
C LEU A 209 -14.21 4.08 12.29
N GLN A 210 -15.10 5.06 12.11
CA GLN A 210 -14.81 6.48 12.39
C GLN A 210 -15.05 6.86 13.87
N GLY A 211 -15.99 6.22 14.57
CA GLY A 211 -16.36 6.59 15.95
C GLY A 211 -15.32 6.34 17.06
N LEU A 212 -14.22 5.63 16.78
CA LEU A 212 -13.29 5.15 17.81
C LEU A 212 -12.02 6.00 18.03
N PHE A 213 -11.88 7.13 17.34
CA PHE A 213 -10.74 8.06 17.51
C PHE A 213 -11.16 9.49 17.89
N MET A 214 -12.42 9.70 18.28
CA MET A 214 -12.81 10.95 18.91
C MET A 214 -12.28 10.94 20.37
N PRO A 215 -11.53 11.95 20.84
CA PRO A 215 -11.22 12.09 22.25
C PRO A 215 -12.52 12.39 23.00
N MET A 216 -13.09 11.39 23.67
CA MET A 216 -14.27 11.57 24.53
C MET A 216 -13.91 12.46 25.72
N ALA A 217 -14.60 13.59 25.84
CA ALA A 217 -14.65 14.34 27.09
C ALA A 217 -15.35 13.48 28.15
N GLN A 218 -14.71 13.30 29.31
CA GLN A 218 -15.21 12.47 30.39
C GLN A 218 -16.53 13.02 30.94
N LEU A 219 -17.66 12.41 30.56
CA LEU A 219 -18.91 12.57 31.30
C LEU A 219 -18.95 11.53 32.42
N ARG A 220 -18.98 12.02 33.66
CA ARG A 220 -18.99 11.26 34.90
C ARG A 220 -20.41 10.78 35.17
N GLU A 221 -20.63 9.46 35.22
CA GLU A 221 -21.89 8.87 35.68
C GLU A 221 -21.69 7.61 36.55
N PRO A 222 -22.71 7.25 37.38
CA PRO A 222 -22.54 6.54 38.64
C PRO A 222 -22.64 5.02 38.53
N SER A 223 -21.92 4.35 39.43
CA SER A 223 -21.79 2.90 39.56
C SER A 223 -23.08 2.19 40.00
N LEU A 224 -23.50 1.18 39.24
CA LEU A 224 -24.39 0.10 39.72
C LEU A 224 -23.61 -1.21 39.78
N GLN A 225 -23.44 -1.72 41.00
CA GLN A 225 -22.85 -3.01 41.30
C GLN A 225 -23.85 -4.13 40.97
N THR A 226 -23.46 -5.07 40.10
CA THR A 226 -24.14 -6.36 39.98
C THR A 226 -23.10 -7.45 40.22
N VAL A 227 -23.23 -8.15 41.35
CA VAL A 227 -22.32 -9.20 41.80
C VAL A 227 -22.72 -10.51 41.11
N ASN A 228 -21.84 -11.05 40.28
CA ASN A 228 -21.98 -12.41 39.75
C ASN A 228 -20.79 -13.25 40.25
N ALA A 229 -21.05 -14.13 41.21
CA ALA A 229 -20.04 -14.92 41.91
C ALA A 229 -20.02 -16.34 41.36
N GLN A 230 -19.16 -16.62 40.37
CA GLN A 230 -18.67 -17.97 40.03
C GLN A 230 -17.62 -17.91 38.90
N ARG A 231 -16.37 -17.50 39.18
CA ARG A 231 -15.19 -17.73 38.30
C ARG A 231 -13.77 -17.52 38.91
N PRO A 232 -13.44 -17.87 40.18
CA PRO A 232 -12.33 -17.19 40.86
C PRO A 232 -10.90 -17.69 40.55
N LEU A 233 -10.69 -18.90 40.04
CA LEU A 233 -9.34 -19.51 40.08
C LEU A 233 -8.48 -19.30 38.83
N HIS A 234 -9.06 -19.28 37.63
CA HIS A 234 -8.28 -19.04 36.40
C HIS A 234 -8.03 -17.55 36.13
N GLU A 235 -8.89 -16.66 36.64
CA GLU A 235 -8.75 -15.20 36.52
C GLU A 235 -7.68 -14.64 37.47
N ALA A 236 -7.49 -15.24 38.66
CA ALA A 236 -6.55 -14.74 39.65
C ALA A 236 -5.08 -14.86 39.21
N ILE A 237 -4.73 -15.93 38.48
CA ILE A 237 -3.35 -16.16 37.99
C ILE A 237 -3.04 -15.21 36.82
N THR A 238 -3.98 -14.99 35.89
CA THR A 238 -3.76 -14.02 34.80
C THR A 238 -3.67 -12.58 35.30
N ASN A 239 -4.39 -12.22 36.37
CA ASN A 239 -4.33 -10.87 36.93
C ASN A 239 -2.96 -10.54 37.56
N ALA A 240 -2.26 -11.52 38.13
CA ALA A 240 -0.95 -11.29 38.74
C ALA A 240 0.14 -11.00 37.68
N ASP A 241 0.16 -11.79 36.60
CA ASP A 241 1.06 -11.57 35.47
C ASP A 241 0.74 -10.27 34.72
N GLU A 242 -0.56 -9.94 34.58
CA GLU A 242 -1.00 -8.69 33.97
C GLU A 242 -0.55 -7.48 34.80
N GLN A 243 -0.66 -7.53 36.12
CA GLN A 243 -0.16 -6.48 37.02
C GLN A 243 1.38 -6.34 37.01
N ALA A 244 2.11 -7.45 36.97
CA ALA A 244 3.57 -7.42 36.90
C ALA A 244 4.07 -6.83 35.56
N MET A 245 3.41 -7.17 34.45
CA MET A 245 3.70 -6.56 33.14
C MET A 245 3.36 -5.07 33.10
N ILE A 246 2.23 -4.65 33.69
CA ILE A 246 1.86 -3.23 33.81
C ILE A 246 2.98 -2.45 34.52
N ALA A 247 3.48 -2.97 35.64
CA ALA A 247 4.56 -2.35 36.40
C ALA A 247 5.90 -2.32 35.63
N ALA A 248 6.16 -3.31 34.77
CA ALA A 248 7.36 -3.37 33.95
C ALA A 248 7.31 -2.38 32.77
N SER A 249 6.17 -2.27 32.06
CA SER A 249 5.99 -1.31 30.96
C SER A 249 6.08 0.14 31.43
N ALA A 250 5.65 0.44 32.66
CA ALA A 250 5.76 1.78 33.24
C ALA A 250 7.21 2.30 33.42
N ARG A 251 8.23 1.46 33.22
CA ARG A 251 9.65 1.83 33.35
C ARG A 251 10.33 2.21 32.04
N GLN A 252 9.69 2.03 30.88
CA GLN A 252 10.28 2.43 29.60
C GLN A 252 10.14 3.94 29.39
N ASP A 253 11.19 4.58 28.88
CA ASP A 253 11.17 6.01 28.59
C ASP A 253 10.19 6.29 27.44
N PRO A 254 9.08 7.03 27.69
CA PRO A 254 8.04 7.25 26.69
C PRO A 254 8.54 8.06 25.48
N SER A 255 9.65 8.77 25.60
CA SER A 255 10.21 9.55 24.47
C SER A 255 10.78 8.65 23.39
N TYR A 256 11.47 7.56 23.77
CA TYR A 256 12.17 6.67 22.84
C TYR A 256 11.20 5.79 22.05
N ALA A 257 10.20 5.21 22.73
CA ALA A 257 9.16 4.39 22.09
C ALA A 257 8.37 5.17 21.01
N GLY A 258 8.29 6.50 21.13
CA GLY A 258 7.68 7.35 20.13
C GLY A 258 8.46 7.45 18.81
N ILE A 259 9.80 7.49 18.85
CA ILE A 259 10.66 7.58 17.67
C ILE A 259 10.70 6.25 16.93
N GLU A 260 10.78 5.15 17.68
CA GLU A 260 10.73 3.79 17.14
C GLU A 260 9.42 3.55 16.39
N PHE A 261 8.29 3.96 16.96
CA PHE A 261 6.98 3.85 16.29
C PHE A 261 6.94 4.58 14.95
N GLU A 262 7.43 5.82 14.88
CA GLU A 262 7.43 6.59 13.62
C GLU A 262 8.34 5.96 12.56
N THR A 263 9.49 5.46 12.97
CA THR A 263 10.44 4.76 12.10
C THR A 263 9.82 3.47 11.56
N ASN A 264 9.23 2.66 12.44
CA ASN A 264 8.56 1.42 12.08
C ASN A 264 7.34 1.65 11.21
N ALA A 265 6.51 2.65 11.52
CA ALA A 265 5.34 3.02 10.72
C ALA A 265 5.76 3.46 9.31
N SER A 266 6.86 4.20 9.18
CA SER A 266 7.41 4.62 7.89
C SER A 266 7.93 3.43 7.06
N ASN A 267 8.64 2.49 7.70
CA ASN A 267 9.11 1.26 7.05
C ASN A 267 7.95 0.39 6.56
N ILE A 268 6.95 0.19 7.43
CA ILE A 268 5.73 -0.55 7.10
C ILE A 268 4.96 0.15 5.96
N ALA A 269 4.91 1.48 5.94
CA ALA A 269 4.27 2.24 4.87
C ALA A 269 4.96 2.01 3.52
N ALA A 270 6.30 2.05 3.49
CA ALA A 270 7.08 1.76 2.28
C ALA A 270 6.82 0.33 1.78
N ARG A 271 6.79 -0.66 2.69
CA ARG A 271 6.45 -2.06 2.38
C ARG A 271 5.04 -2.20 1.78
N PHE A 272 4.03 -1.56 2.36
CA PHE A 272 2.67 -1.57 1.81
C PHE A 272 2.63 -0.95 0.41
N ASN A 273 3.30 0.18 0.20
CA ASN A 273 3.36 0.81 -1.11
C ASN A 273 3.98 -0.12 -2.17
N SER A 274 5.09 -0.79 -1.84
CA SER A 274 5.71 -1.78 -2.74
C SER A 274 4.78 -2.95 -3.04
N LEU A 275 4.08 -3.48 -2.03
CA LEU A 275 3.09 -4.56 -2.21
C LEU A 275 1.95 -4.16 -3.14
N TRP A 276 1.43 -2.93 -2.99
CA TRP A 276 0.37 -2.41 -3.86
C TRP A 276 0.85 -2.14 -5.28
N ILE A 277 2.10 -1.69 -5.46
CA ILE A 277 2.72 -1.57 -6.79
C ILE A 277 2.83 -2.95 -7.45
N ALA A 278 3.27 -3.98 -6.72
CA ALA A 278 3.36 -5.34 -7.26
C ALA A 278 1.98 -5.87 -7.70
N SER A 279 0.94 -5.66 -6.89
CA SER A 279 -0.45 -6.04 -7.24
C SER A 279 -0.95 -5.35 -8.52
N ASP A 280 -0.61 -4.08 -8.71
CA ASP A 280 -0.99 -3.28 -9.88
C ASP A 280 -0.23 -3.73 -11.14
N GLN A 281 1.07 -4.06 -11.01
CA GLN A 281 1.86 -4.59 -12.12
C GLN A 281 1.41 -5.99 -12.53
N PHE A 282 1.06 -6.84 -11.57
CA PHE A 282 0.44 -8.14 -11.85
C PHE A 282 -0.84 -7.95 -12.67
N ALA A 283 -1.73 -7.05 -12.22
CA ALA A 283 -2.97 -6.78 -12.92
C ALA A 283 -2.76 -6.26 -14.35
N LYS A 284 -1.81 -5.34 -14.55
CA LYS A 284 -1.46 -4.81 -15.88
C LYS A 284 -0.94 -5.89 -16.82
N SER A 285 -0.21 -6.86 -16.30
CA SER A 285 0.47 -7.88 -17.12
C SER A 285 -0.48 -9.01 -17.54
N TYR A 286 -1.50 -9.30 -16.74
CA TYR A 286 -2.23 -10.57 -16.85
C TYR A 286 -3.74 -10.48 -16.94
N VAL A 287 -4.32 -9.28 -16.82
CA VAL A 287 -5.76 -9.08 -17.01
C VAL A 287 -6.23 -9.61 -18.38
N VAL A 288 -7.48 -10.08 -18.46
CA VAL A 288 -8.12 -10.41 -19.75
C VAL A 288 -8.04 -9.24 -20.74
N GLY A 289 -7.93 -9.59 -22.02
CA GLY A 289 -7.92 -8.62 -23.11
C GLY A 289 -9.14 -7.70 -23.14
N GLU A 290 -9.00 -6.58 -23.84
CA GLU A 290 -10.07 -5.60 -23.99
C GLU A 290 -11.29 -6.18 -24.74
N ASP A 291 -11.05 -7.15 -25.62
CA ASP A 291 -12.01 -7.87 -26.45
C ASP A 291 -12.93 -8.82 -25.67
N VAL A 292 -12.49 -9.32 -24.52
CA VAL A 292 -13.29 -10.23 -23.69
C VAL A 292 -14.33 -9.46 -22.89
N THR A 293 -15.61 -9.67 -23.19
CA THR A 293 -16.71 -9.06 -22.42
C THR A 293 -17.00 -9.87 -21.15
N LEU A 294 -16.89 -9.24 -19.99
CA LEU A 294 -17.20 -9.81 -18.69
C LEU A 294 -18.63 -9.45 -18.29
N LEU A 295 -19.48 -10.45 -18.06
CA LEU A 295 -20.84 -10.24 -17.56
C LEU A 295 -20.88 -10.45 -16.03
N PRO A 296 -21.37 -9.48 -15.23
CA PRO A 296 -21.43 -9.61 -13.78
C PRO A 296 -22.18 -10.87 -13.33
N GLU A 297 -23.19 -11.32 -14.07
CA GLU A 297 -24.00 -12.49 -13.76
C GLU A 297 -23.18 -13.79 -13.79
N GLN A 298 -22.22 -13.87 -14.72
CA GLN A 298 -21.38 -15.05 -14.94
C GLN A 298 -20.23 -15.16 -13.93
N LEU A 299 -19.89 -14.07 -13.23
CA LEU A 299 -18.82 -14.10 -12.23
C LEU A 299 -19.25 -14.94 -11.00
N PRO A 300 -18.34 -15.72 -10.39
CA PRO A 300 -18.62 -16.42 -9.14
C PRO A 300 -19.03 -15.45 -8.02
N ALA A 301 -20.04 -15.81 -7.22
CA ALA A 301 -20.53 -14.95 -6.12
C ALA A 301 -19.39 -14.50 -5.19
N ARG A 302 -18.50 -15.43 -4.81
CA ARG A 302 -17.32 -15.13 -3.99
C ARG A 302 -16.45 -14.05 -4.62
N LEU A 303 -16.22 -14.09 -5.94
CA LEU A 303 -15.43 -13.09 -6.64
C LEU A 303 -16.11 -11.71 -6.60
N LYS A 304 -17.43 -11.64 -6.80
CA LYS A 304 -18.20 -10.39 -6.70
C LYS A 304 -18.05 -9.74 -5.32
N ASP A 305 -18.04 -10.54 -4.25
CA ASP A 305 -17.83 -10.04 -2.88
C ASP A 305 -16.44 -9.38 -2.72
N TYR A 306 -15.38 -9.98 -3.29
CA TYR A 306 -14.03 -9.40 -3.26
C TYR A 306 -13.90 -8.14 -4.14
N MET A 307 -14.64 -8.09 -5.25
CA MET A 307 -14.66 -6.93 -6.13
C MET A 307 -15.48 -5.77 -5.56
N MET A 308 -16.37 -6.04 -4.58
CA MET A 308 -17.36 -5.09 -4.06
C MET A 308 -18.07 -4.38 -5.22
N ILE A 309 -18.65 -5.17 -6.12
CA ILE A 309 -19.29 -4.66 -7.35
C ILE A 309 -20.53 -3.85 -6.97
N HIS A 310 -20.81 -2.82 -7.76
CA HIS A 310 -22.06 -2.06 -7.65
C HIS A 310 -23.30 -2.98 -7.76
N ALA A 311 -24.33 -2.70 -6.97
CA ALA A 311 -25.53 -3.55 -6.91
C ALA A 311 -26.33 -3.54 -8.24
N SER A 312 -26.27 -2.44 -8.99
CA SER A 312 -26.87 -2.37 -10.34
C SER A 312 -26.03 -3.14 -11.36
N PRO A 313 -26.59 -4.16 -12.05
CA PRO A 313 -25.87 -4.97 -13.03
C PRO A 313 -25.44 -4.16 -14.26
N ASP A 314 -26.21 -3.14 -14.66
CA ASP A 314 -25.87 -2.29 -15.80
C ASP A 314 -24.61 -1.47 -15.53
N VAL A 315 -24.57 -0.83 -14.36
CA VAL A 315 -23.40 -0.07 -13.88
C VAL A 315 -22.22 -1.02 -13.71
N ALA A 316 -22.43 -2.18 -13.09
CA ALA A 316 -21.39 -3.20 -12.93
C ALA A 316 -20.79 -3.61 -14.29
N THR A 317 -21.64 -3.90 -15.27
CA THR A 317 -21.22 -4.29 -16.63
C THR A 317 -20.41 -3.19 -17.30
N LEU A 318 -20.86 -1.94 -17.21
CA LEU A 318 -20.14 -0.78 -17.75
C LEU A 318 -18.74 -0.65 -17.14
N PHE A 319 -18.65 -0.72 -15.81
CA PHE A 319 -17.37 -0.60 -15.10
C PHE A 319 -16.45 -1.79 -15.36
N LEU A 320 -16.98 -3.02 -15.38
CA LEU A 320 -16.21 -4.23 -15.63
C LEU A 320 -15.64 -4.30 -17.04
N ASN A 321 -16.32 -3.72 -18.02
CA ASN A 321 -15.90 -3.79 -19.41
C ASN A 321 -15.11 -2.56 -19.87
N CYS A 322 -14.99 -1.53 -19.04
CA CYS A 322 -14.06 -0.43 -19.30
C CYS A 322 -12.61 -0.94 -19.23
N PRO A 323 -11.81 -0.82 -20.30
CA PRO A 323 -10.45 -1.36 -20.36
C PRO A 323 -9.55 -0.93 -19.19
N GLY A 324 -9.64 0.34 -18.81
CA GLY A 324 -8.86 0.90 -17.69
C GLY A 324 -9.24 0.32 -16.33
N ASN A 325 -10.49 -0.12 -16.16
CA ASN A 325 -11.04 -0.59 -14.89
C ASN A 325 -10.86 -2.09 -14.68
N LYS A 326 -10.82 -2.91 -15.74
CA LYS A 326 -10.59 -4.36 -15.64
C LYS A 326 -9.36 -4.68 -14.79
N ARG A 327 -8.23 -4.05 -15.09
CA ARG A 327 -6.98 -4.21 -14.32
C ARG A 327 -7.14 -3.77 -12.87
N LEU A 328 -7.91 -2.72 -12.61
CA LEU A 328 -8.11 -2.22 -11.25
C LEU A 328 -8.93 -3.18 -10.41
N TYR A 329 -9.90 -3.87 -11.01
CA TYR A 329 -10.63 -4.95 -10.34
C TYR A 329 -9.73 -6.13 -9.99
N VAL A 330 -8.81 -6.53 -10.87
CA VAL A 330 -7.82 -7.59 -10.57
C VAL A 330 -6.96 -7.17 -9.37
N ALA A 331 -6.39 -5.96 -9.40
CA ALA A 331 -5.59 -5.43 -8.29
C ALA A 331 -6.41 -5.33 -7.00
N LYS A 332 -7.66 -4.86 -7.07
CA LYS A 332 -8.58 -4.77 -5.92
C LYS A 332 -8.82 -6.14 -5.30
N VAL A 333 -9.14 -7.15 -6.10
CA VAL A 333 -9.40 -8.52 -5.61
C VAL A 333 -8.18 -9.08 -4.90
N VAL A 334 -6.99 -8.89 -5.47
CA VAL A 334 -5.72 -9.25 -4.82
C VAL A 334 -5.61 -8.53 -3.48
N ASN A 335 -5.68 -7.20 -3.46
CA ASN A 335 -5.47 -6.41 -2.25
C ASN A 335 -6.48 -6.73 -1.15
N PHE A 336 -7.76 -6.87 -1.51
CA PHE A 336 -8.82 -7.22 -0.57
C PHE A 336 -8.64 -8.63 -0.03
N TYR A 337 -8.20 -9.59 -0.87
CA TYR A 337 -7.84 -10.93 -0.44
C TYR A 337 -6.68 -10.91 0.56
N LEU A 338 -5.59 -10.20 0.27
CA LEU A 338 -4.45 -10.08 1.16
C LEU A 338 -4.87 -9.51 2.52
N CYS A 339 -5.66 -8.42 2.54
CA CYS A 339 -6.17 -7.84 3.78
C CYS A 339 -7.13 -8.77 4.55
N LYS A 340 -7.96 -9.53 3.84
CA LYS A 340 -8.98 -10.38 4.48
C LYS A 340 -8.44 -11.73 4.94
N GLN A 341 -7.43 -12.27 4.28
CA GLN A 341 -6.98 -13.65 4.49
C GLN A 341 -5.54 -13.77 5.02
N ILE A 342 -4.68 -12.76 4.81
CA ILE A 342 -3.25 -12.85 5.18
C ILE A 342 -2.87 -11.80 6.23
N LEU A 343 -3.19 -10.53 5.99
CA LEU A 343 -2.80 -9.39 6.84
C LEU A 343 -3.68 -9.25 8.09
N LYS A 344 -3.88 -10.35 8.81
CA LYS A 344 -4.60 -10.41 10.10
C LYS A 344 -3.76 -11.17 11.10
N TYR A 345 -3.67 -10.67 12.33
CA TYR A 345 -2.90 -11.33 13.39
C TYR A 345 -3.41 -12.75 13.69
N THR A 346 -4.69 -13.06 13.41
CA THR A 346 -5.22 -14.43 13.57
C THR A 346 -4.92 -15.36 12.41
N GLU A 347 -4.46 -14.86 11.27
CA GLU A 347 -4.24 -15.68 10.07
C GLU A 347 -2.75 -15.82 9.73
N VAL A 348 -1.92 -14.85 10.12
CA VAL A 348 -0.49 -14.78 9.72
C VAL A 348 0.35 -15.97 10.20
N VAL A 349 0.00 -16.56 11.34
CA VAL A 349 0.66 -17.74 11.92
C VAL A 349 -0.31 -18.91 12.12
N ARG A 350 -1.51 -18.83 11.51
CA ARG A 350 -2.57 -19.81 11.74
C ARG A 350 -2.19 -21.18 11.22
N GLY A 351 -2.30 -22.19 12.08
CA GLY A 351 -1.95 -23.57 11.75
C GLY A 351 -0.45 -23.86 11.85
N CYS A 352 0.38 -22.89 12.28
CA CYS A 352 1.78 -23.16 12.60
C CYS A 352 1.90 -23.98 13.89
N ASP A 353 1.20 -23.58 14.95
CA ASP A 353 1.16 -24.31 16.21
C ASP A 353 -0.24 -24.17 16.84
N PRO A 354 -0.95 -25.28 17.15
CA PRO A 354 -2.31 -25.23 17.67
C PRO A 354 -2.39 -24.55 19.06
N VAL A 355 -1.33 -24.60 19.85
CA VAL A 355 -1.26 -23.90 21.14
C VAL A 355 -1.21 -22.40 20.91
N ILE A 356 -0.34 -21.93 20.01
CA ILE A 356 -0.23 -20.51 19.65
C ILE A 356 -1.56 -20.00 19.07
N ASP A 357 -2.20 -20.77 18.19
CA ASP A 357 -3.51 -20.43 17.64
C ASP A 357 -4.57 -20.24 18.74
N SER A 358 -4.58 -21.13 19.72
CA SER A 358 -5.53 -21.07 20.85
C SER A 358 -5.27 -19.85 21.74
N GLU A 359 -4.00 -19.50 22.00
CA GLU A 359 -3.60 -18.32 22.75
C GLU A 359 -4.06 -17.04 22.01
N ILE A 360 -3.72 -16.89 20.73
CA ILE A 360 -4.13 -15.73 19.91
C ILE A 360 -5.66 -15.61 19.87
N LEU A 361 -6.39 -16.71 19.72
CA LEU A 361 -7.84 -16.70 19.72
C LEU A 361 -8.41 -16.29 21.09
N SER A 362 -7.78 -16.68 22.19
CA SER A 362 -8.17 -16.26 23.54
C SER A 362 -7.97 -14.76 23.75
N TYR A 363 -6.84 -14.21 23.28
CA TYR A 363 -6.54 -12.78 23.32
C TYR A 363 -7.50 -11.97 22.46
N LYS A 364 -7.80 -12.44 21.24
CA LYS A 364 -8.81 -11.82 20.37
C LYS A 364 -10.16 -11.66 21.03
N LYS A 365 -10.63 -12.69 21.75
CA LYS A 365 -11.93 -12.65 22.46
C LYS A 365 -11.96 -11.58 23.56
N ARG A 366 -10.80 -11.19 24.09
CA ARG A 366 -10.65 -10.13 25.10
C ARG A 366 -10.59 -8.72 24.48
N ILE A 367 -10.31 -8.58 23.18
CA ILE A 367 -10.35 -7.28 22.48
C ILE A 367 -11.82 -6.95 22.16
N THR A 368 -12.53 -6.37 23.13
CA THR A 368 -13.87 -5.80 22.94
C THR A 368 -13.81 -4.28 22.72
N HIS A 369 -14.94 -3.65 22.38
CA HIS A 369 -15.02 -2.21 22.18
C HIS A 369 -14.71 -1.40 23.45
N ASP A 370 -14.99 -1.96 24.63
CA ASP A 370 -14.94 -1.24 25.91
C ASP A 370 -13.62 -1.41 26.66
N VAL A 371 -12.62 -2.02 26.00
CA VAL A 371 -11.30 -2.24 26.59
C VAL A 371 -10.53 -0.93 26.62
N THR A 372 -9.94 -0.61 27.78
CA THR A 372 -9.08 0.58 27.91
C THR A 372 -7.87 0.49 26.95
N ALA A 373 -7.33 1.62 26.53
CA ALA A 373 -6.16 1.66 25.65
C ALA A 373 -4.98 0.86 26.23
N THR A 374 -4.76 0.96 27.55
CA THR A 374 -3.73 0.24 28.29
C THR A 374 -3.95 -1.28 28.25
N THR A 375 -5.14 -1.77 28.60
CA THR A 375 -5.48 -3.21 28.50
C THR A 375 -5.35 -3.70 27.05
N LYS A 376 -5.78 -2.91 26.06
CA LYS A 376 -5.65 -3.26 24.65
C LYS A 376 -4.19 -3.39 24.23
N HIS A 377 -3.31 -2.48 24.68
CA HIS A 377 -1.87 -2.57 24.43
C HIS A 377 -1.28 -3.88 25.01
N PHE A 378 -1.64 -4.28 26.23
CA PHE A 378 -1.17 -5.56 26.79
C PHE A 378 -1.60 -6.75 25.96
N ILE A 379 -2.87 -6.78 25.54
CA ILE A 379 -3.37 -7.88 24.71
C ILE A 379 -2.60 -7.93 23.37
N LEU A 380 -2.36 -6.78 22.73
CA LEU A 380 -1.58 -6.71 21.49
C LEU A 380 -0.12 -7.10 21.70
N SER A 381 0.49 -6.74 22.82
CA SER A 381 1.85 -7.18 23.21
C SER A 381 1.92 -8.69 23.40
N ALA A 382 0.91 -9.29 24.03
CA ALA A 382 0.83 -10.74 24.18
C ALA A 382 0.70 -11.45 22.82
N ILE A 383 -0.15 -10.93 21.91
CA ILE A 383 -0.26 -11.46 20.55
C ILE A 383 1.07 -11.33 19.80
N SER A 384 1.79 -10.21 19.93
CA SER A 384 3.09 -10.02 19.31
C SER A 384 4.11 -11.07 19.78
N LYS A 385 4.15 -11.37 21.08
CA LYS A 385 4.98 -12.46 21.62
C LYS A 385 4.59 -13.83 21.06
N CYS A 386 3.29 -14.10 20.87
CA CYS A 386 2.83 -15.34 20.24
C CYS A 386 3.32 -15.45 18.78
N VAL A 387 3.27 -14.35 18.01
CA VAL A 387 3.77 -14.31 16.63
C VAL A 387 5.28 -14.56 16.59
N VAL A 388 6.06 -13.87 17.43
CA VAL A 388 7.52 -14.08 17.52
C VAL A 388 7.85 -15.54 17.87
N ARG A 389 7.17 -16.11 18.88
CA ARG A 389 7.33 -17.54 19.24
C ARG A 389 7.01 -18.49 18.09
N ALA A 390 6.04 -18.16 17.24
CA ALA A 390 5.73 -18.98 16.07
C ALA A 390 6.88 -18.95 15.06
N THR A 391 7.51 -17.78 14.85
CA THR A 391 8.66 -17.64 13.93
C THR A 391 9.92 -18.37 14.39
N GLU A 392 10.03 -18.67 15.69
CA GLU A 392 11.15 -19.41 16.29
C GLU A 392 10.98 -20.94 16.21
N LYS A 393 9.85 -21.43 15.68
CA LYS A 393 9.59 -22.87 15.55
C LYS A 393 10.50 -23.51 14.48
N PRO A 394 11.01 -24.72 14.72
CA PRO A 394 11.94 -25.38 13.78
C PRO A 394 11.31 -25.69 12.41
N ASP A 395 9.99 -25.89 12.37
CA ASP A 395 9.18 -26.18 11.19
C ASP A 395 8.53 -24.93 10.57
N PHE A 396 8.89 -23.73 11.03
CA PHE A 396 8.29 -22.48 10.57
C PHE A 396 8.49 -22.24 9.06
N GLN A 397 9.63 -22.67 8.51
CA GLN A 397 9.89 -22.54 7.07
C GLN A 397 8.96 -23.41 6.23
N ASP A 398 8.77 -24.67 6.61
CA ASP A 398 7.84 -25.59 5.94
C ASP A 398 6.40 -25.06 6.02
N PHE A 399 6.03 -24.48 7.17
CA PHE A 399 4.77 -23.77 7.34
C PHE A 399 4.64 -22.61 6.34
N CYS A 400 5.66 -21.75 6.22
CA CYS A 400 5.64 -20.62 5.28
C CYS A 400 5.48 -21.07 3.82
N ASP A 401 6.16 -22.15 3.43
CA ASP A 401 6.07 -22.68 2.06
C ASP A 401 4.68 -23.27 1.76
N GLN A 402 4.09 -24.02 2.71
CA GLN A 402 2.72 -24.52 2.59
C GLN A 402 1.70 -23.38 2.57
N TYR A 403 1.87 -22.40 3.46
CA TYR A 403 1.03 -21.21 3.55
C TYR A 403 1.01 -20.44 2.22
N ARG A 404 2.20 -20.15 1.67
CA ARG A 404 2.38 -19.50 0.38
C ARG A 404 1.68 -20.29 -0.72
N GLY A 405 1.99 -21.57 -0.88
CA GLY A 405 1.42 -22.40 -1.95
C GLY A 405 -0.10 -22.48 -1.88
N ASN A 406 -0.67 -22.63 -0.69
CA ASN A 406 -2.12 -22.70 -0.51
C ASN A 406 -2.80 -21.36 -0.85
N HIS A 407 -2.30 -20.23 -0.34
CA HIS A 407 -2.90 -18.94 -0.60
C HIS A 407 -2.76 -18.49 -2.05
N THR A 408 -1.62 -18.78 -2.70
CA THR A 408 -1.43 -18.55 -4.15
C THR A 408 -2.46 -19.33 -4.96
N ARG A 409 -2.63 -20.63 -4.69
CA ARG A 409 -3.60 -21.46 -5.40
C ARG A 409 -5.03 -20.95 -5.26
N ILE A 410 -5.44 -20.57 -4.03
CA ILE A 410 -6.78 -20.02 -3.77
C ILE A 410 -6.97 -18.69 -4.51
N LEU A 411 -5.99 -17.78 -4.41
CA LEU A 411 -6.06 -16.48 -5.06
C LEU A 411 -6.08 -16.62 -6.58
N ARG A 412 -5.29 -17.55 -7.12
CA ARG A 412 -5.28 -17.86 -8.55
C ARG A 412 -6.65 -18.32 -9.05
N ALA A 413 -7.22 -19.33 -8.40
CA ALA A 413 -8.55 -19.84 -8.75
C ALA A 413 -9.64 -18.76 -8.63
N LEU A 414 -9.50 -17.83 -7.68
CA LEU A 414 -10.42 -16.70 -7.54
C LEU A 414 -10.31 -15.73 -8.72
N LEU A 415 -9.10 -15.52 -9.25
CA LEU A 415 -8.80 -14.57 -10.32
C LEU A 415 -8.99 -15.13 -11.73
N ASP A 416 -9.04 -16.45 -11.91
CA ASP A 416 -9.14 -17.09 -13.24
C ASP A 416 -10.18 -16.45 -14.19
N PRO A 417 -11.39 -16.04 -13.75
CA PRO A 417 -12.36 -15.37 -14.64
C PRO A 417 -11.92 -14.00 -15.17
N LEU A 418 -10.91 -13.38 -14.54
CA LEU A 418 -10.41 -12.03 -14.84
C LEU A 418 -9.03 -12.03 -15.52
N LEU A 419 -8.40 -13.20 -15.68
CA LEU A 419 -7.04 -13.33 -16.22
C LEU A 419 -7.04 -13.92 -17.63
N SER A 420 -6.04 -13.52 -18.42
CA SER A 420 -5.77 -14.10 -19.74
C SER A 420 -5.26 -15.54 -19.60
N LEU A 421 -5.91 -16.50 -20.29
CA LEU A 421 -5.66 -17.96 -20.19
C LEU A 421 -4.49 -18.48 -21.06
N GLY A 422 -3.54 -17.65 -21.47
CA GLY A 422 -2.41 -18.10 -22.28
C GLY A 422 -1.55 -19.13 -21.52
N GLU A 423 -1.25 -20.29 -22.13
CA GLU A 423 -0.51 -21.40 -21.50
C GLU A 423 0.86 -20.95 -20.94
N THR A 424 1.61 -20.16 -21.72
CA THR A 424 2.92 -19.60 -21.29
C THR A 424 2.78 -18.56 -20.17
N SER A 425 1.61 -17.94 -20.03
CA SER A 425 1.32 -16.96 -18.99
C SER A 425 1.04 -17.61 -17.65
N SER A 426 0.54 -18.85 -17.63
CA SER A 426 0.07 -19.51 -16.40
C SER A 426 1.16 -19.67 -15.33
N ALA A 427 2.35 -20.12 -15.71
CA ALA A 427 3.47 -20.27 -14.79
C ALA A 427 3.99 -18.92 -14.29
N ALA A 428 4.15 -17.93 -15.17
CA ALA A 428 4.61 -16.59 -14.81
C ALA A 428 3.62 -15.87 -13.89
N GLN A 429 2.31 -15.99 -14.17
CA GLN A 429 1.24 -15.49 -13.31
C GLN A 429 1.30 -16.12 -11.92
N THR A 430 1.50 -17.44 -11.84
CA THR A 430 1.59 -18.15 -10.55
C THR A 430 2.80 -17.67 -9.76
N SER A 431 3.98 -17.60 -10.39
CA SER A 431 5.20 -17.09 -9.76
C SER A 431 5.02 -15.66 -9.23
N SER A 432 4.42 -14.77 -10.02
CA SER A 432 4.19 -13.38 -9.60
C SER A 432 3.18 -13.28 -8.44
N LEU A 433 2.14 -14.13 -8.40
CA LEU A 433 1.24 -14.22 -7.25
C LEU A 433 1.95 -14.78 -6.00
N GLU A 434 2.84 -15.76 -6.16
CA GLU A 434 3.63 -16.30 -5.04
C GLU A 434 4.51 -15.22 -4.40
N GLU A 435 5.14 -14.36 -5.21
CA GLU A 435 5.92 -13.22 -4.72
C GLU A 435 5.04 -12.25 -3.93
N ILE A 436 3.88 -11.86 -4.47
CA ILE A 436 2.92 -10.97 -3.80
C ILE A 436 2.44 -11.57 -2.46
N VAL A 437 2.09 -12.86 -2.44
CA VAL A 437 1.66 -13.58 -1.23
C VAL A 437 2.80 -13.66 -0.21
N THR A 438 4.03 -13.93 -0.66
CA THR A 438 5.22 -13.96 0.20
C THR A 438 5.46 -12.61 0.85
N ASP A 439 5.41 -11.53 0.08
CA ASP A 439 5.61 -10.18 0.59
C ASP A 439 4.51 -9.73 1.54
N ALA A 440 3.26 -10.11 1.27
CA ALA A 440 2.14 -9.87 2.17
C ALA A 440 2.28 -10.65 3.48
N HIS A 441 2.73 -11.91 3.43
CA HIS A 441 2.92 -12.73 4.62
C HIS A 441 4.06 -12.19 5.50
N LYS A 442 5.21 -11.87 4.90
CA LYS A 442 6.34 -11.22 5.59
C LYS A 442 5.93 -9.91 6.24
N LEU A 443 5.18 -9.07 5.51
CA LEU A 443 4.66 -7.81 6.05
C LEU A 443 3.67 -8.04 7.19
N GLY A 444 2.82 -9.07 7.11
CA GLY A 444 1.95 -9.48 8.21
C GLY A 444 2.74 -9.89 9.45
N LEU A 445 3.82 -10.67 9.28
CA LEU A 445 4.67 -11.11 10.39
C LEU A 445 5.35 -9.93 11.06
N GLU A 446 5.93 -9.01 10.28
CA GLU A 446 6.53 -7.77 10.78
C GLU A 446 5.50 -6.92 11.54
N LEU A 447 4.35 -6.67 10.91
CA LEU A 447 3.28 -5.84 11.46
C LEU A 447 2.77 -6.35 12.82
N TYR A 448 2.58 -7.66 12.95
CA TYR A 448 2.01 -8.28 14.14
C TYR A 448 3.05 -8.83 15.12
N SER A 449 4.35 -8.71 14.81
CA SER A 449 5.42 -8.87 15.79
C SER A 449 5.59 -7.64 16.68
N MET A 450 4.86 -6.56 16.39
CA MET A 450 4.84 -5.33 17.20
C MET A 450 3.45 -5.15 17.85
N PRO A 451 3.35 -4.49 19.02
CA PRO A 451 2.08 -4.32 19.75
C PRO A 451 1.18 -3.21 19.16
N TYR A 452 1.08 -3.14 17.84
CA TYR A 452 0.32 -2.10 17.14
C TYR A 452 -1.12 -2.52 16.87
N ASP A 453 -2.04 -1.56 16.96
CA ASP A 453 -3.43 -1.70 16.49
C ASP A 453 -3.47 -1.39 15.00
N ALA A 454 -3.30 -2.42 14.17
CA ALA A 454 -3.41 -2.30 12.73
C ALA A 454 -4.87 -2.43 12.27
N ARG A 455 -5.34 -1.47 11.48
CA ARG A 455 -6.69 -1.49 10.90
C ARG A 455 -6.62 -1.28 9.40
N CYS A 456 -7.28 -2.18 8.66
CA CYS A 456 -7.44 -2.09 7.22
C CYS A 456 -8.90 -1.71 6.91
N HIS A 457 -9.10 -0.59 6.21
CA HIS A 457 -10.40 -0.12 5.75
C HIS A 457 -10.40 -0.03 4.23
N PHE A 458 -11.33 -0.71 3.57
CA PHE A 458 -11.57 -0.47 2.14
C PHE A 458 -12.72 0.52 2.02
N PRO A 459 -12.50 1.70 1.42
CA PRO A 459 -13.58 2.64 1.21
C PRO A 459 -14.74 1.98 0.47
N GLU A 460 -15.94 2.16 1.00
CA GLU A 460 -17.16 1.56 0.45
C GLU A 460 -17.69 2.37 -0.73
N ILE A 461 -18.54 1.75 -1.55
CA ILE A 461 -19.23 2.47 -2.62
C ILE A 461 -20.17 3.49 -1.97
N GLU A 462 -20.22 4.70 -2.51
CA GLU A 462 -20.92 5.88 -1.98
C GLU A 462 -20.34 6.47 -0.67
N GLU A 463 -19.22 5.95 -0.16
CA GLU A 463 -18.47 6.61 0.91
C GLU A 463 -18.00 7.99 0.44
N SER A 464 -18.02 8.98 1.34
CA SER A 464 -17.53 10.32 1.02
C SER A 464 -16.02 10.28 0.76
N TYR A 465 -15.58 10.93 -0.32
CA TYR A 465 -14.17 11.02 -0.64
C TYR A 465 -13.44 11.92 0.38
N ASP A 466 -12.40 11.39 1.00
CA ASP A 466 -11.53 12.14 1.92
C ASP A 466 -10.12 12.25 1.33
N PRO A 467 -9.71 13.43 0.83
CA PRO A 467 -8.41 13.61 0.18
C PRO A 467 -7.21 13.43 1.14
N THR A 468 -7.43 13.37 2.46
CA THR A 468 -6.35 13.18 3.43
C THR A 468 -5.92 11.71 3.55
N ILE A 469 -6.82 10.77 3.23
CA ILE A 469 -6.59 9.33 3.32
C ILE A 469 -6.92 8.58 2.03
N MET A 470 -7.39 9.29 1.00
CA MET A 470 -7.74 8.73 -0.30
C MET A 470 -7.10 9.50 -1.45
N MET A 471 -6.56 8.76 -2.41
CA MET A 471 -6.01 9.26 -3.67
C MET A 471 -7.00 8.96 -4.78
N ASN A 472 -7.47 9.99 -5.48
CA ASN A 472 -8.31 9.81 -6.64
C ASN A 472 -7.49 9.36 -7.85
N MET A 473 -7.97 8.33 -8.53
CA MET A 473 -7.37 7.74 -9.72
C MET A 473 -8.06 8.19 -11.03
N ASP A 474 -9.16 8.95 -10.94
CA ASP A 474 -9.80 9.53 -12.12
C ASP A 474 -9.03 10.75 -12.62
N ASN A 475 -8.55 10.67 -13.87
CA ASN A 475 -7.82 11.75 -14.53
C ASN A 475 -8.68 12.99 -14.76
N ASN A 476 -10.01 12.84 -14.81
CA ASN A 476 -10.95 13.94 -15.06
C ASN A 476 -11.47 14.57 -13.77
N PHE A 477 -10.88 14.24 -12.62
CA PHE A 477 -11.35 14.72 -11.34
C PHE A 477 -11.09 16.21 -11.13
N ASP A 478 -12.16 16.97 -10.96
CA ASP A 478 -12.08 18.39 -10.60
C ASP A 478 -11.97 18.55 -9.08
N ILE A 479 -10.84 19.09 -8.62
CA ILE A 479 -10.54 19.36 -7.21
C ILE A 479 -11.59 20.31 -6.59
N THR A 480 -12.24 21.16 -7.39
CA THR A 480 -13.26 22.09 -6.88
C THR A 480 -14.52 21.39 -6.36
N LEU A 481 -14.73 20.12 -6.73
CA LEU A 481 -15.92 19.34 -6.37
C LEU A 481 -15.66 18.26 -5.31
N VAL A 482 -14.49 18.30 -4.67
CA VAL A 482 -14.03 17.30 -3.67
C VAL A 482 -15.06 17.06 -2.56
N ASN A 483 -15.72 18.11 -2.07
CA ASN A 483 -16.62 18.02 -0.90
C ASN A 483 -17.85 17.13 -1.12
N ASN A 484 -18.23 16.89 -2.38
CA ASN A 484 -19.40 16.09 -2.71
C ASN A 484 -19.04 14.80 -3.46
N ALA A 485 -17.76 14.56 -3.73
CA ALA A 485 -17.32 13.39 -4.46
C ALA A 485 -17.57 12.11 -3.64
N LYS A 486 -18.09 11.08 -4.32
CA LYS A 486 -18.42 9.78 -3.73
C LYS A 486 -17.56 8.69 -4.33
N VAL A 487 -17.09 7.76 -3.51
CA VAL A 487 -16.30 6.60 -3.96
C VAL A 487 -17.19 5.69 -4.82
N LYS A 488 -16.75 5.39 -6.04
CA LYS A 488 -17.36 4.38 -6.93
C LYS A 488 -16.63 3.05 -6.87
N MET A 489 -15.33 3.07 -6.65
CA MET A 489 -14.50 1.87 -6.54
C MET A 489 -13.25 2.17 -5.72
N SER A 490 -12.99 1.39 -4.67
CA SER A 490 -11.71 1.33 -3.99
C SER A 490 -10.80 0.26 -4.60
N VAL A 491 -9.51 0.53 -4.72
CA VAL A 491 -8.49 -0.39 -5.29
C VAL A 491 -7.50 -0.85 -4.23
N THR A 492 -7.09 0.05 -3.33
CA THR A 492 -6.26 -0.24 -2.15
C THR A 492 -6.97 0.21 -0.88
N PRO A 493 -6.65 -0.39 0.28
CA PRO A 493 -7.21 0.02 1.56
C PRO A 493 -6.53 1.29 2.10
N VAL A 494 -7.21 1.95 3.04
CA VAL A 494 -6.56 2.78 4.05
C VAL A 494 -6.04 1.86 5.14
N ILE A 495 -4.76 1.97 5.50
CA ILE A 495 -4.19 1.22 6.62
C ILE A 495 -3.73 2.18 7.69
N ARG A 496 -4.22 1.97 8.90
CA ARG A 496 -3.89 2.77 10.09
C ARG A 496 -3.15 1.91 11.10
N LEU A 497 -2.07 2.45 11.64
CA LEU A 497 -1.37 1.88 12.79
C LEU A 497 -1.61 2.77 14.00
N GLY A 498 -2.07 2.18 15.09
CA GLY A 498 -2.23 2.84 16.37
C GLY A 498 -1.27 2.27 17.43
N GLN A 499 -0.62 3.13 18.20
CA GLN A 499 0.07 2.75 19.43
C GLN A 499 -0.72 3.25 20.64
N ASN A 500 -1.30 2.29 21.38
CA ASN A 500 -2.22 2.55 22.48
C ASN A 500 -1.53 2.82 23.84
N GLU A 501 -0.20 2.74 23.89
CA GLU A 501 0.59 2.97 25.10
C GLU A 501 0.63 4.45 25.52
N PHE A 502 0.40 5.36 24.56
CA PHE A 502 0.47 6.80 24.79
C PHE A 502 -0.90 7.44 25.00
N GLN A 503 -0.90 8.53 25.76
CA GLN A 503 -2.02 9.47 25.83
C GLN A 503 -1.54 10.85 25.36
N PRO A 504 -2.03 11.38 24.22
CA PRO A 504 -3.00 10.78 23.32
C PRO A 504 -2.44 9.58 22.53
N VAL A 505 -3.33 8.67 22.10
CA VAL A 505 -2.98 7.54 21.24
C VAL A 505 -2.34 8.06 19.97
N ARG A 506 -1.18 7.50 19.60
CA ARG A 506 -0.48 7.86 18.35
C ARG A 506 -1.04 7.03 17.21
N VAL A 507 -1.44 7.67 16.13
CA VAL A 507 -2.03 7.01 14.95
C VAL A 507 -1.37 7.51 13.69
N ARG A 508 -0.99 6.59 12.80
CA ARG A 508 -0.42 6.89 11.48
C ARG A 508 -1.15 6.16 10.38
N ASN A 509 -1.43 6.87 9.29
CA ASN A 509 -1.85 6.25 8.03
C ASN A 509 -0.59 5.75 7.33
N VAL A 510 -0.42 4.43 7.25
CA VAL A 510 0.70 3.79 6.54
C VAL A 510 0.33 3.40 5.11
N SER A 511 -0.95 3.49 4.76
CA SER A 511 -1.41 3.35 3.39
C SER A 511 -2.61 4.24 3.12
N ILE A 512 -2.59 4.92 1.98
CA ILE A 512 -3.67 5.77 1.45
C ILE A 512 -4.46 4.92 0.45
N ALA A 513 -5.78 5.00 0.51
CA ALA A 513 -6.64 4.26 -0.41
C ALA A 513 -6.62 4.90 -1.81
N LYS A 514 -6.37 4.11 -2.85
CA LYS A 514 -6.58 4.51 -4.24
C LYS A 514 -8.04 4.25 -4.58
N VAL A 515 -8.76 5.29 -5.00
CA VAL A 515 -10.20 5.23 -5.28
C VAL A 515 -10.54 5.89 -6.60
N TYR A 516 -11.62 5.44 -7.23
CA TYR A 516 -12.35 6.19 -8.26
C TYR A 516 -13.55 6.85 -7.62
N THR A 517 -13.81 8.11 -7.99
CA THR A 517 -14.95 8.86 -7.48
C THR A 517 -15.92 9.25 -8.59
N SER A 518 -17.17 9.49 -8.25
CA SER A 518 -18.12 10.19 -9.10
C SER A 518 -18.54 11.53 -8.49
N LEU A 519 -18.87 12.47 -9.36
CA LEU A 519 -19.49 13.73 -9.00
C LEU A 519 -21.02 13.56 -8.92
N PRO A 520 -21.69 14.08 -7.87
CA PRO A 520 -23.14 14.05 -7.79
C PRO A 520 -23.73 14.97 -8.85
N GLY A 521 -24.64 14.43 -9.67
CA GLY A 521 -25.34 15.19 -10.71
C GLY A 521 -24.88 14.90 -12.13
N ASN A 522 -23.75 14.20 -12.33
CA ASN A 522 -23.53 13.46 -13.56
C ASN A 522 -24.45 12.24 -13.52
N LYS A 523 -25.74 12.45 -13.80
CA LYS A 523 -26.57 11.39 -14.37
C LYS A 523 -25.77 10.87 -15.56
N GLU A 524 -25.65 9.55 -15.65
CA GLU A 524 -24.79 8.81 -16.59
C GLU A 524 -25.22 9.03 -18.06
N ASP A 525 -25.24 10.27 -18.54
CA ASP A 525 -25.56 10.65 -19.92
C ASP A 525 -24.37 10.32 -20.87
N HIS A 526 -23.41 9.54 -20.41
CA HIS A 526 -22.19 9.19 -21.14
C HIS A 526 -21.92 7.68 -21.15
N ALA A 527 -22.72 6.95 -21.94
CA ALA A 527 -22.27 5.68 -22.53
C ALA A 527 -22.92 5.36 -23.90
N ALA A 528 -23.54 6.34 -24.56
CA ALA A 528 -24.03 6.18 -25.93
C ALA A 528 -23.76 7.45 -26.75
N GLY A 529 -22.54 7.64 -27.25
CA GLY A 529 -22.33 8.67 -28.26
C GLY A 529 -20.93 9.26 -28.40
N SER A 530 -19.92 8.45 -28.69
CA SER A 530 -18.80 8.92 -29.52
C SER A 530 -18.42 7.93 -30.64
N SER A 531 -19.36 7.07 -31.05
CA SER A 531 -19.26 6.49 -32.38
C SER A 531 -19.51 7.61 -33.40
N GLY A 532 -18.52 7.82 -34.27
CA GLY A 532 -18.46 8.96 -35.18
C GLY A 532 -19.75 9.19 -35.96
N ARG A 533 -20.38 10.34 -35.73
CA ARG A 533 -21.20 10.99 -36.74
C ARG A 533 -20.27 11.38 -37.89
N THR A 534 -20.16 10.52 -38.88
CA THR A 534 -19.73 10.90 -40.22
C THR A 534 -20.67 12.02 -40.71
N PRO A 535 -20.14 13.18 -41.14
CA PRO A 535 -20.97 14.21 -41.74
C PRO A 535 -21.52 13.68 -43.07
N GLY A 536 -22.82 13.41 -43.11
CA GLY A 536 -23.55 13.09 -44.32
C GLY A 536 -23.33 14.20 -45.36
N ARG A 537 -22.58 13.86 -46.40
CA ARG A 537 -22.33 14.70 -47.57
C ARG A 537 -23.65 14.80 -48.34
N GLY A 538 -24.37 15.91 -48.15
CA GLY A 538 -25.56 16.24 -48.91
C GLY A 538 -25.25 16.32 -50.40
N THR A 539 -25.83 15.42 -51.17
CA THR A 539 -26.00 15.54 -52.62
C THR A 539 -27.04 16.62 -52.90
N LYS A 540 -26.62 17.72 -53.50
CA LYS A 540 -27.53 18.68 -54.14
C LYS A 540 -27.95 18.11 -55.49
N ARG A 541 -29.27 18.13 -55.72
CA ARG A 541 -29.91 18.04 -57.04
C ARG A 541 -29.65 19.30 -57.85
#